data_AF-A0A2D5BX60-F1
#
_entry.id   AF-A0A2D5BX60-F1
#
_cell.length_a   1.000
_cell.length_b   1.000
_cell.length_c   1.000
_cell.angle_alpha   90.00
_cell.angle_beta   90.00
_cell.angle_gamma   90.00
#
_symmetry.space_group_name_H-M   'P 1'
#
loop_
_entity.id
_entity.type
_entity.pdbx_description
1 polymer ?
#
loop_
_entity_poly.entity_id
_entity_poly.type
_entity_poly.pdbx_seq_one_letter_code
_entity_poly.pdbx_strand_id
1 'polypeptide(L)'
;MQTGVKAVDQLIVKHGIMSCPGYDTFQRRMRLTGGDKRADTLPFCMYTKISHAPLSRYFTVHHFYLPSNKGKLASFLFDEKGVLIEQVYYQRVTRWVKVCKKLQQLVQGTCRDVHLAA
;
A
#
# COMPACT_ATOMS: atom_id res chain seq x y z
N MET A 1 -20.00 -15.06 -11.26
CA MET A 1 -18.54 -14.86 -11.13
C MET A 1 -18.24 -13.38 -11.28
N GLN A 2 -17.86 -12.68 -10.20
CA GLN A 2 -17.54 -11.25 -10.29
C GLN A 2 -16.05 -11.08 -10.55
N THR A 3 -15.68 -10.76 -11.78
CA THR A 3 -14.30 -10.48 -12.19
C THR A 3 -14.07 -8.96 -12.20
N GLY A 4 -12.89 -8.52 -11.75
CA GLY A 4 -12.47 -7.11 -11.84
C GLY A 4 -12.78 -6.24 -10.62
N VAL A 5 -13.11 -4.96 -10.87
CA VAL A 5 -13.23 -3.90 -9.85
C VAL A 5 -14.22 -4.22 -8.73
N LYS A 6 -15.34 -4.88 -9.03
CA LYS A 6 -16.35 -5.26 -8.04
C LYS A 6 -15.81 -6.27 -7.00
N ALA A 7 -14.92 -7.16 -7.41
CA ALA A 7 -14.26 -8.09 -6.49
C ALA A 7 -13.33 -7.35 -5.53
N VAL A 8 -12.68 -6.28 -5.98
CA VAL A 8 -11.86 -5.43 -5.11
C VAL A 8 -12.71 -4.64 -4.13
N ASP A 9 -13.82 -4.03 -4.55
CA ASP A 9 -14.74 -3.38 -3.60
C ASP A 9 -15.27 -4.38 -2.56
N GLN A 10 -15.62 -5.60 -2.95
CA GLN A 10 -16.03 -6.64 -2.00
C GLN A 10 -14.89 -7.06 -1.05
N LEU A 11 -13.65 -7.15 -1.53
CA LEU A 11 -12.50 -7.45 -0.68
C LEU A 11 -12.20 -6.33 0.30
N ILE A 12 -12.35 -5.07 -0.12
CA ILE A 12 -12.23 -3.92 0.78
C ILE A 12 -13.31 -3.98 1.87
N VAL A 13 -14.55 -4.33 1.52
CA VAL A 13 -15.64 -4.49 2.50
C VAL A 13 -15.40 -5.70 3.41
N LYS A 14 -14.88 -6.80 2.88
CA LYS A 14 -14.71 -8.06 3.60
C LYS A 14 -13.48 -8.09 4.52
N HIS A 15 -12.33 -7.62 4.03
CA HIS A 15 -11.06 -7.65 4.75
C HIS A 15 -10.69 -6.31 5.37
N GLY A 16 -11.34 -5.20 4.97
CA GLY A 16 -10.95 -3.86 5.40
C GLY A 16 -9.57 -3.44 4.88
N ILE A 17 -9.11 -2.27 5.31
CA ILE A 17 -7.72 -1.85 5.11
C ILE A 17 -6.89 -2.28 6.32
N MET A 18 -5.76 -2.94 6.08
CA MET A 18 -4.89 -3.41 7.14
C MET A 18 -4.18 -2.26 7.87
N SER A 19 -4.52 -2.12 9.16
CA SER A 19 -3.89 -1.19 10.10
C SER A 19 -2.55 -1.69 10.65
N CYS A 20 -2.30 -3.01 10.62
CA CYS A 20 -1.11 -3.64 11.18
C CYS A 20 -0.21 -4.23 10.08
N PRO A 21 1.11 -4.34 10.30
CA PRO A 21 2.00 -5.03 9.38
C PRO A 21 1.61 -6.50 9.26
N GLY A 22 1.53 -7.00 8.02
CA GLY A 22 1.02 -8.34 7.72
C GLY A 22 0.88 -8.58 6.23
N TYR A 23 0.31 -9.73 5.86
CA TYR A 23 -0.01 -10.05 4.47
C TYR A 23 -1.29 -10.85 4.38
N ASP A 24 -2.08 -10.57 3.35
CA ASP A 24 -3.27 -11.30 2.96
C ASP A 24 -3.27 -11.44 1.42
N THR A 25 -4.23 -12.21 0.91
CA THR A 25 -4.56 -12.40 -0.50
C THR A 25 -4.78 -11.08 -1.27
N PHE A 26 -5.25 -10.03 -0.60
CA PHE A 26 -5.56 -8.73 -1.20
C PHE A 26 -4.50 -7.65 -0.96
N GLN A 27 -3.91 -7.60 0.23
CA GLN A 27 -3.03 -6.52 0.64
C GLN A 27 -1.86 -7.02 1.48
N ARG A 28 -0.72 -6.35 1.40
CA ARG A 28 0.46 -6.63 2.20
C ARG A 28 1.02 -5.33 2.73
N ARG A 29 1.15 -5.25 4.06
CA ARG A 29 1.72 -4.10 4.74
C ARG A 29 3.02 -4.50 5.38
N MET A 30 4.09 -3.76 5.07
CA MET A 30 5.41 -3.98 5.64
C MET A 30 5.92 -2.68 6.23
N ARG A 31 6.64 -2.79 7.35
CA ARG A 31 7.42 -1.68 7.89
C ARG A 31 8.88 -1.91 7.55
N LEU A 32 9.52 -0.88 7.03
CA LEU A 32 10.92 -0.86 6.62
C LEU A 32 11.62 0.31 7.31
N THR A 33 12.91 0.18 7.56
CA THR A 33 13.75 1.28 8.02
C THR A 33 14.50 1.90 6.83
N GLY A 34 14.99 3.14 6.99
CA GLY A 34 15.91 3.72 6.01
C GLY A 34 17.12 2.80 5.80
N GLY A 35 17.53 2.59 4.55
CA GLY A 35 18.63 1.68 4.20
C GLY A 35 18.34 0.17 4.33
N ASP A 36 17.08 -0.24 4.53
CA ASP A 36 16.72 -1.67 4.62
C ASP A 36 16.83 -2.37 3.25
N LYS A 37 17.59 -3.48 3.19
CA LYS A 37 17.74 -4.32 1.99
C LYS A 37 16.42 -4.89 1.47
N ARG A 38 15.39 -5.02 2.32
CA ARG A 38 14.05 -5.47 1.91
C ARG A 38 13.37 -4.48 0.96
N ALA A 39 13.82 -3.23 0.92
CA ALA A 39 13.36 -2.22 -0.01
C ALA A 39 13.66 -2.58 -1.48
N ASP A 40 14.62 -3.47 -1.75
CA ASP A 40 14.97 -3.94 -3.11
C ASP A 40 13.76 -4.57 -3.83
N THR A 41 12.86 -5.20 -3.06
CA THR A 41 11.63 -5.80 -3.60
C THR A 41 10.57 -4.78 -4.07
N LEU A 42 10.81 -3.50 -3.81
CA LEU A 42 9.92 -2.39 -4.14
C LEU A 42 10.24 -1.80 -5.52
N PRO A 43 9.28 -1.09 -6.14
CA PRO A 43 9.59 -0.32 -7.33
C PRO A 43 10.72 0.69 -7.06
N PHE A 44 11.58 0.90 -8.07
CA PHE A 44 12.81 1.67 -7.97
C PHE A 44 12.62 3.06 -7.34
N CYS A 45 11.52 3.75 -7.67
CA CYS A 45 11.20 5.06 -7.09
C CYS A 45 10.95 5.05 -5.57
N MET A 46 10.46 3.95 -5.00
CA MET A 46 10.30 3.77 -3.56
C MET A 46 11.61 3.31 -2.92
N TYR A 47 12.31 2.39 -3.58
CA TYR A 47 13.60 1.89 -3.13
C TYR A 47 14.61 3.02 -2.95
N THR A 48 14.74 3.93 -3.92
CA THR A 48 15.69 5.04 -3.82
C THR A 48 15.37 5.95 -2.63
N LYS A 49 14.08 6.23 -2.37
CA LYS A 49 13.65 7.02 -1.22
C LYS A 49 14.00 6.35 0.12
N ILE A 50 13.78 5.04 0.24
CA ILE A 50 14.09 4.30 1.47
C ILE A 50 15.59 4.15 1.65
N SER A 51 16.34 3.87 0.57
CA SER A 51 17.79 3.65 0.62
C SER A 51 18.57 4.92 0.93
N HIS A 52 18.09 6.07 0.46
CA HIS A 52 18.71 7.37 0.73
C HIS A 52 18.23 7.99 2.04
N ALA A 53 17.23 7.39 2.70
CA ALA A 53 16.75 7.86 3.98
C ALA A 53 17.64 7.38 5.14
N PRO A 54 17.77 8.17 6.21
CA PRO A 54 18.53 7.78 7.39
C PRO A 54 17.89 6.56 8.08
N LEU A 55 18.72 5.70 8.67
CA LEU A 55 18.32 4.49 9.40
C LEU A 55 17.34 4.77 10.56
N SER A 56 17.33 6.00 11.08
CA SER A 56 16.42 6.44 12.13
C SER A 56 14.97 6.62 11.66
N ARG A 57 14.72 6.68 10.35
CA ARG A 57 13.37 6.82 9.80
C ARG A 57 12.72 5.47 9.51
N TYR A 58 11.42 5.44 9.75
CA TYR A 58 10.57 4.29 9.43
C TYR A 58 9.64 4.61 8.28
N PHE A 59 9.51 3.64 7.39
CA PHE A 59 8.60 3.69 6.27
C PHE A 59 7.60 2.56 6.38
N THR A 60 6.35 2.87 6.02
CA THR A 60 5.30 1.87 5.89
C THR A 60 4.99 1.69 4.42
N VAL A 61 5.18 0.48 3.91
CA VAL A 61 4.80 0.12 2.55
C VAL A 61 3.50 -0.66 2.58
N HIS A 62 2.56 -0.28 1.73
CA HIS A 62 1.31 -0.98 1.53
C HIS A 62 1.17 -1.40 0.08
N HIS A 63 1.26 -2.70 -0.19
CA HIS A 63 1.00 -3.30 -1.48
C HIS A 63 -0.44 -3.80 -1.57
N PHE A 64 -1.08 -3.55 -2.71
CA PHE A 64 -2.36 -4.15 -3.05
C PHE A 64 -2.18 -5.07 -4.25
N TYR A 65 -2.88 -6.19 -4.23
CA TYR A 65 -2.82 -7.22 -5.26
C TYR A 65 -4.19 -7.45 -5.89
N LEU A 66 -4.18 -7.91 -7.14
CA LEU A 66 -5.37 -8.28 -7.88
C LEU A 66 -5.90 -9.64 -7.39
N PRO A 67 -7.21 -9.78 -7.13
CA PRO A 67 -7.81 -11.02 -6.64
C PRO A 67 -7.63 -12.20 -7.60
N SER A 68 -7.68 -11.95 -8.91
CA SER A 68 -7.70 -13.05 -9.89
C SER A 68 -6.31 -13.55 -10.32
N ASN A 69 -5.25 -12.75 -10.18
CA ASN A 69 -3.96 -13.10 -10.80
C ASN A 69 -2.73 -12.79 -9.93
N LYS A 70 -2.92 -12.46 -8.64
CA LYS A 70 -1.84 -12.02 -7.71
C LYS A 70 -0.93 -10.89 -8.24
N GLY A 71 -1.32 -10.23 -9.33
CA GLY A 71 -0.58 -9.12 -9.91
C GLY A 71 -0.62 -7.91 -8.98
N LYS A 72 0.47 -7.15 -8.90
CA LYS A 72 0.48 -5.89 -8.14
C LYS A 72 -0.54 -4.93 -8.75
N LEU A 73 -1.47 -4.44 -7.94
CA LEU A 73 -2.46 -3.43 -8.32
C LEU A 73 -1.88 -2.03 -8.09
N ALA A 74 -1.49 -1.78 -6.84
CA ALA A 74 -0.93 -0.52 -6.40
C ALA A 74 0.10 -0.75 -5.30
N SER A 75 1.00 0.19 -5.12
CA SER A 75 1.91 0.23 -3.99
C SER A 75 1.96 1.65 -3.45
N PHE A 76 1.89 1.77 -2.14
CA PHE A 76 1.90 3.04 -1.44
C PHE A 76 3.04 3.02 -0.42
N LEU A 77 3.81 4.09 -0.38
CA LEU A 77 4.88 4.32 0.57
C LEU A 77 4.45 5.47 1.47
N PHE A 78 4.37 5.21 2.75
CA PHE A 78 4.06 6.17 3.79
C PHE A 78 5.27 6.39 4.69
N ASP A 79 5.38 7.59 5.22
CA ASP A 79 6.33 7.92 6.27
C ASP A 79 5.83 7.42 7.65
N GLU A 80 6.68 7.54 8.66
CA GLU A 80 6.34 7.28 10.06
C GLU A 80 5.15 8.11 10.57
N LYS A 81 4.95 9.31 9.99
CA LYS A 81 3.83 10.22 10.28
C LYS A 81 2.54 9.86 9.54
N GLY A 82 2.53 8.77 8.77
CA GLY A 82 1.38 8.39 7.94
C GLY A 82 1.18 9.26 6.69
N VAL A 83 2.14 10.12 6.37
CA VAL A 83 2.11 10.94 5.15
C VAL A 83 2.49 10.07 3.97
N LEU A 84 1.69 10.11 2.90
CA LEU A 84 2.01 9.41 1.67
C LEU A 84 3.23 10.07 1.01
N ILE A 85 4.34 9.34 0.97
CA ILE A 85 5.57 9.78 0.34
C ILE A 85 5.53 9.47 -1.16
N GLU A 86 5.07 8.28 -1.54
CA GLU A 86 5.08 7.83 -2.92
C GLU A 86 4.00 6.81 -3.23
N GLN A 87 3.52 6.77 -4.47
CA GLN A 87 2.52 5.82 -4.93
C GLN A 87 2.84 5.31 -6.33
N VAL A 88 2.58 4.03 -6.58
CA VAL A 88 2.79 3.39 -7.87
C VAL A 88 1.53 2.63 -8.26
N TYR A 89 1.01 2.94 -9.44
CA TYR A 89 -0.11 2.23 -10.06
C TYR A 89 0.41 1.37 -11.20
N TYR A 90 0.28 0.06 -11.06
CA TYR A 90 0.76 -0.88 -12.07
C TYR A 90 -0.25 -1.05 -13.21
N GLN A 91 -1.51 -0.73 -12.95
CA GLN A 91 -2.58 -0.87 -13.92
C GLN A 91 -2.96 0.47 -14.55
N ARG A 92 -2.83 0.58 -15.87
CA ARG A 92 -3.05 1.82 -16.63
C ARG A 92 -4.52 2.07 -17.00
N VAL A 93 -5.38 1.06 -16.87
CA VAL A 93 -6.79 1.18 -17.21
C VAL A 93 -7.51 2.10 -16.21
N THR A 94 -8.23 3.10 -16.71
CA THR A 94 -8.88 4.17 -15.94
C THR A 94 -9.78 3.66 -14.80
N ARG A 95 -10.43 2.51 -15.00
CA ARG A 95 -11.29 1.86 -13.99
C ARG A 95 -10.50 1.46 -12.75
N TRP A 96 -9.29 0.92 -12.92
CA TRP A 96 -8.43 0.51 -11.82
C TRP A 96 -7.78 1.72 -11.14
N VAL A 97 -7.44 2.76 -11.90
CA VAL A 97 -6.94 4.03 -11.32
C VAL A 97 -7.95 4.62 -10.33
N LYS A 98 -9.25 4.59 -10.63
CA LYS A 98 -10.30 5.05 -9.70
C LYS A 98 -10.31 4.21 -8.41
N VAL A 99 -10.14 2.90 -8.51
CA VAL A 99 -10.05 2.00 -7.34
C VAL A 99 -8.81 2.31 -6.52
N CYS A 100 -7.65 2.49 -7.17
CA CYS A 100 -6.40 2.83 -6.48
C CYS A 100 -6.52 4.15 -5.72
N LYS A 101 -7.17 5.18 -6.30
CA LYS A 101 -7.45 6.44 -5.60
C LYS A 101 -8.34 6.23 -4.37
N LYS A 102 -9.38 5.41 -4.48
CA LYS A 102 -10.27 5.09 -3.35
C LYS A 102 -9.51 4.33 -2.25
N LEU A 103 -8.67 3.36 -2.63
CA LEU A 103 -7.78 2.65 -1.70
C LEU A 103 -6.80 3.59 -1.00
N GLN A 104 -6.19 4.51 -1.74
CA GLN A 104 -5.30 5.52 -1.18
C GLN A 104 -6.02 6.35 -0.11
N GLN A 105 -7.23 6.84 -0.40
CA GLN A 105 -8.04 7.61 0.56
C GLN A 105 -8.39 6.79 1.80
N LEU A 106 -8.78 5.52 1.63
CA LEU A 106 -9.09 4.63 2.74
C LEU A 106 -7.85 4.35 3.61
N VAL A 107 -6.68 4.13 2.99
CA VAL A 107 -5.42 3.90 3.73
C VAL A 107 -4.99 5.17 4.46
N GLN A 108 -5.11 6.34 3.85
CA GLN A 108 -4.83 7.62 4.50
C GLN A 108 -5.80 7.90 5.65
N GLY A 109 -7.09 7.57 5.50
CA GLY A 109 -8.08 7.66 6.56
C GLY A 109 -7.75 6.74 7.73
N THR A 110 -7.46 5.47 7.45
CA THR A 110 -7.10 4.48 8.47
C THR A 110 -5.79 4.85 9.18
N CYS A 111 -4.81 5.40 8.46
CA CYS A 111 -3.55 5.83 9.05
C CYS A 111 -3.71 7.05 9.98
N ARG A 112 -4.71 7.92 9.73
CA ARG A 112 -5.05 9.03 10.63
C ARG A 112 -5.72 8.53 11.92
N ASP A 113 -6.62 7.56 11.81
CA ASP A 113 -7.29 6.94 12.97
C ASP A 113 -6.29 6.27 13.93
N VAL A 114 -5.29 5.55 13.38
CA VAL A 114 -4.25 4.91 14.20
C VAL A 114 -3.39 5.94 14.97
N HIS A 115 -3.26 7.17 14.48
CA HIS A 115 -2.51 8.23 15.17
C HIS A 115 -3.33 8.90 16.29
N LEU A 116 -4.63 8.64 16.39
CA LEU A 116 -5.48 9.15 17.47
C LEU A 116 -5.68 8.14 18.62
N ALA A 117 -5.32 6.87 18.42
CA ALA A 117 -5.53 5.78 19.36
C ALA A 117 -4.26 5.32 20.10
N ALA A 118 -3.15 6.07 19.99
CA ALA A 118 -1.87 5.77 20.63
C ALA A 118 -1.48 6.84 21.65
#